data_AF-A0A2V7I7F0-F1
#
_entry.id   AF-A0A2V7I7F0-F1
#
_cell.length_a   1.000
_cell.length_b   1.000
_cell.length_c   1.000
_cell.angle_alpha   90.00
_cell.angle_beta   90.00
_cell.angle_gamma   90.00
#
_symmetry.space_group_name_H-M   'P 1'
#
loop_
_entity.id
_entity.type
_entity.pdbx_description
1 polymer ?
#
loop_
_entity_poly.entity_id
_entity_poly.type
_entity_poly.pdbx_seq_one_letter_code
_entity_poly.pdbx_strand_id
1 'polypeptide(L)'
;MQAGAREVYLIEEPMAAAIGAGLPIQEPGGNMIVDVGGGTTEVAVVSLSGIVYSKSVRIAGDEMDEAIVQYIRKHYNLLVGERRAEEIKIKLGSAYPTGGERLTMEVKGRDLIDGIPKTIVVTDEEIREALREPVIAIVDTVRTCLERTPPELAADIVDKGIVLTGGGALLRGLDQLLRQETDLPITVADDPLSCVVLGTGKVLDHLDLLKKVALPA
;
A
#
# COMPACT_ATOMS: atom_id res chain seq x y z
N MET A 1 -24.77 -18.14 4.29
CA MET A 1 -24.95 -16.92 5.11
C MET A 1 -25.03 -17.31 6.58
N GLN A 2 -23.94 -17.18 7.35
CA GLN A 2 -23.92 -17.49 8.79
C GLN A 2 -23.98 -16.22 9.69
N ALA A 3 -23.82 -15.03 9.12
CA ALA A 3 -23.73 -13.76 9.86
C ALA A 3 -25.00 -12.89 9.83
N GLY A 4 -26.14 -13.41 9.35
CA GLY A 4 -27.44 -12.71 9.39
C GLY A 4 -27.72 -11.69 8.28
N ALA A 5 -26.83 -11.51 7.30
CA ALA A 5 -27.07 -10.66 6.14
C ALA A 5 -28.18 -11.25 5.24
N ARG A 6 -29.10 -10.40 4.76
CA ARG A 6 -30.15 -10.79 3.79
C ARG A 6 -29.66 -10.74 2.35
N GLU A 7 -28.85 -9.73 2.05
CA GLU A 7 -28.22 -9.51 0.74
C GLU A 7 -26.73 -9.26 0.98
N VAL A 8 -25.89 -9.78 0.09
CA VAL A 8 -24.44 -9.63 0.15
C VAL A 8 -23.99 -9.20 -1.23
N TYR A 9 -23.22 -8.12 -1.26
CA TYR A 9 -22.55 -7.63 -2.45
C TYR A 9 -21.06 -7.69 -2.22
N LEU A 10 -20.34 -8.15 -3.23
CA LEU A 10 -18.89 -8.12 -3.25
C LEU A 10 -18.47 -7.04 -4.23
N ILE A 11 -17.51 -6.23 -3.84
CA ILE A 11 -16.88 -5.24 -4.71
C ILE A 11 -15.38 -5.48 -4.65
N GLU A 12 -14.68 -5.21 -5.76
CA GLU A 12 -13.22 -5.30 -5.76
C GLU A 12 -12.63 -4.22 -4.85
N GLU A 13 -11.65 -4.60 -4.05
CA GLU A 13 -10.92 -3.70 -3.15
C GLU A 13 -10.40 -2.45 -3.86
N PRO A 14 -9.67 -2.54 -5.01
CA PRO A 14 -9.20 -1.35 -5.72
C PRO A 14 -10.34 -0.45 -6.23
N MET A 15 -11.51 -1.00 -6.56
CA MET A 15 -12.68 -0.20 -6.94
C MET A 15 -13.25 0.55 -5.75
N ALA A 16 -13.40 -0.11 -4.60
CA ALA A 16 -13.82 0.53 -3.36
C ALA A 16 -12.83 1.63 -2.96
N ALA A 17 -11.53 1.35 -3.01
CA ALA A 17 -10.46 2.29 -2.75
C ALA A 17 -10.56 3.54 -3.66
N ALA A 18 -10.77 3.36 -4.96
CA ALA A 18 -10.92 4.45 -5.92
C ALA A 18 -12.13 5.35 -5.63
N ILE A 19 -13.29 4.76 -5.29
CA ILE A 19 -14.50 5.51 -4.89
C ILE A 19 -14.24 6.28 -3.58
N GLY A 20 -13.57 5.62 -2.62
CA GLY A 20 -13.15 6.20 -1.35
C GLY A 20 -12.30 7.45 -1.53
N ALA A 21 -11.26 7.32 -2.35
CA ALA A 21 -10.30 8.36 -2.70
C ALA A 21 -10.87 9.46 -3.60
N GLY A 22 -12.12 9.33 -4.06
CA GLY A 22 -12.80 10.36 -4.86
C GLY A 22 -12.39 10.40 -6.33
N LEU A 23 -11.84 9.31 -6.86
CA LEU A 23 -11.53 9.22 -8.29
C LEU A 23 -12.82 9.26 -9.14
N PRO A 24 -12.79 9.91 -10.32
CA PRO A 24 -13.95 9.98 -11.23
C PRO A 24 -14.14 8.67 -12.01
N ILE A 25 -14.41 7.58 -11.27
CA ILE A 25 -14.44 6.21 -11.82
C ILE A 25 -15.49 5.98 -12.91
N GLN A 26 -16.54 6.82 -12.98
CA GLN A 26 -17.63 6.69 -13.95
C GLN A 26 -17.33 7.41 -15.27
N GLU A 27 -16.31 8.28 -15.30
CA GLU A 27 -15.97 9.05 -16.49
C GLU A 27 -15.18 8.20 -17.50
N PRO A 28 -15.27 8.52 -18.81
CA PRO A 28 -14.36 7.97 -19.79
C PRO A 28 -12.97 8.54 -19.54
N GLY A 29 -12.08 7.70 -19.00
CA GLY A 29 -10.66 8.01 -18.89
C GLY A 29 -9.94 7.14 -17.88
N GLY A 30 -8.62 7.02 -18.02
CA GLY A 30 -7.78 6.23 -17.12
C GLY A 30 -7.66 6.88 -15.75
N ASN A 31 -7.99 6.12 -14.69
CA ASN A 31 -7.71 6.50 -13.31
C ASN A 31 -6.93 5.37 -12.64
N MET A 32 -5.71 5.63 -12.20
CA MET A 32 -4.87 4.62 -11.57
C MET A 32 -4.88 4.77 -10.05
N ILE A 33 -5.16 3.67 -9.36
CA ILE A 33 -5.16 3.55 -7.91
C ILE A 33 -4.15 2.47 -7.48
N VAL A 34 -3.39 2.76 -6.44
CA VAL A 34 -2.48 1.84 -5.76
C VAL A 34 -2.91 1.79 -4.30
N ASP A 35 -3.41 0.64 -3.84
CA ASP A 35 -3.77 0.40 -2.45
C ASP A 35 -2.73 -0.54 -1.82
N VAL A 36 -2.03 -0.06 -0.80
CA VAL A 36 -1.05 -0.84 -0.05
C VAL A 36 -1.63 -1.15 1.33
N GLY A 37 -2.18 -2.35 1.48
CA GLY A 37 -2.81 -2.83 2.71
C GLY A 37 -1.83 -3.46 3.70
N GLY A 38 -2.37 -4.32 4.57
CA GLY A 38 -1.57 -5.15 5.48
C GLY A 38 -0.94 -6.33 4.74
N GLY A 39 -1.75 -7.17 4.09
CA GLY A 39 -1.26 -8.40 3.43
C GLY A 39 -1.18 -8.33 1.90
N THR A 40 -1.70 -7.28 1.27
CA THR A 40 -1.73 -7.16 -0.20
C THR A 40 -1.48 -5.74 -0.67
N THR A 41 -0.85 -5.64 -1.85
CA THR A 41 -0.83 -4.43 -2.65
C THR A 41 -1.68 -4.66 -3.89
N GLU A 42 -2.69 -3.83 -4.07
CA GLU A 42 -3.61 -3.83 -5.21
C GLU A 42 -3.30 -2.63 -6.10
N VAL A 43 -3.05 -2.88 -7.38
CA VAL A 43 -2.87 -1.82 -8.37
C VAL A 43 -3.91 -1.98 -9.46
N ALA A 44 -4.69 -0.95 -9.76
CA ALA A 44 -5.72 -1.01 -10.79
C ALA A 44 -5.84 0.26 -11.62
N VAL A 45 -6.26 0.09 -12.87
CA VAL A 45 -6.72 1.16 -13.74
C VAL A 45 -8.23 1.04 -13.91
N VAL A 46 -8.95 2.10 -13.56
CA VAL A 46 -10.40 2.18 -13.55
C VAL A 46 -10.89 3.19 -14.59
N SER A 47 -11.91 2.81 -15.36
CA SER A 47 -12.59 3.66 -16.33
C SER A 47 -14.04 3.16 -16.51
N LEU A 48 -15.00 4.07 -16.73
CA LEU A 48 -16.41 3.71 -17.00
C LEU A 48 -17.03 2.73 -15.99
N SER A 49 -16.73 2.89 -14.70
CA SER A 49 -17.15 2.04 -13.58
C SER A 49 -16.63 0.60 -13.62
N GLY A 50 -15.63 0.30 -14.46
CA GLY A 50 -15.02 -1.01 -14.59
C GLY A 50 -13.52 -0.97 -14.34
N ILE A 51 -12.97 -2.09 -13.88
CA ILE A 51 -11.52 -2.31 -13.85
C ILE A 51 -11.08 -2.73 -15.25
N VAL A 52 -10.19 -1.94 -15.85
CA VAL A 52 -9.61 -2.23 -17.17
C VAL A 52 -8.45 -3.20 -17.04
N TYR A 53 -7.62 -2.99 -16.03
CA TYR A 53 -6.54 -3.89 -15.66
C TYR A 53 -6.29 -3.76 -14.16
N SER A 54 -6.01 -4.88 -13.49
CA SER A 54 -5.58 -4.91 -12.10
C SER A 54 -4.50 -5.97 -11.87
N LYS A 55 -3.69 -5.74 -10.85
CA LYS A 55 -2.69 -6.69 -10.35
C LYS A 55 -2.65 -6.63 -8.84
N SER A 56 -2.84 -7.78 -8.21
CA SER A 56 -2.70 -8.02 -6.78
C SER A 56 -1.40 -8.75 -6.51
N VAL A 57 -0.64 -8.32 -5.50
CA VAL A 57 0.51 -9.06 -4.96
C VAL A 57 0.43 -9.18 -3.45
N ARG A 58 0.87 -10.32 -2.91
CA ARG A 58 0.96 -10.58 -1.47
C ARG A 58 2.27 -10.04 -0.90
N ILE A 59 2.47 -8.74 -1.08
CA ILE A 59 3.61 -7.97 -0.56
C ILE A 59 3.06 -6.61 -0.15
N ALA A 60 3.01 -6.34 1.15
CA ALA A 60 2.53 -5.09 1.71
C ALA A 60 3.09 -4.87 3.13
N GLY A 61 2.26 -4.39 4.07
CA GLY A 61 2.67 -4.06 5.43
C GLY A 61 3.24 -5.22 6.24
N ASP A 62 2.72 -6.43 6.08
CA ASP A 62 3.13 -7.61 6.84
C ASP A 62 4.53 -8.08 6.40
N GLU A 63 4.79 -8.10 5.09
CA GLU A 63 6.12 -8.42 4.54
C GLU A 63 7.16 -7.35 4.90
N MET A 64 6.76 -6.09 5.04
CA MET A 64 7.62 -5.03 5.55
C MET A 64 8.02 -5.28 7.02
N ASP A 65 7.09 -5.72 7.86
CA ASP A 65 7.39 -6.04 9.25
C ASP A 65 8.30 -7.27 9.35
N GLU A 66 8.04 -8.30 8.54
CA GLU A 66 8.91 -9.47 8.46
C GLU A 66 10.32 -9.08 8.03
N ALA A 67 10.46 -8.22 7.01
CA ALA A 67 11.77 -7.75 6.55
C ALA A 67 12.56 -7.05 7.67
N ILE A 68 11.89 -6.23 8.49
CA ILE A 68 12.51 -5.60 9.67
C ILE A 68 12.93 -6.63 10.72
N VAL A 69 12.08 -7.63 11.00
CA VAL A 69 12.43 -8.73 11.93
C VAL A 69 13.68 -9.46 11.45
N GLN A 70 13.74 -9.81 10.16
CA GLN A 70 14.87 -10.55 9.60
C GLN A 70 16.16 -9.71 9.60
N TYR A 71 16.07 -8.42 9.28
CA TYR A 71 17.21 -7.51 9.33
C TYR A 71 17.80 -7.44 10.73
N ILE A 72 16.96 -7.18 11.74
CA ILE A 72 17.40 -7.08 13.14
C ILE A 72 18.00 -8.41 13.62
N ARG A 73 17.37 -9.53 13.27
CA ARG A 73 17.87 -10.86 13.60
C ARG A 73 19.26 -11.10 13.00
N LYS A 74 19.46 -10.77 11.73
CA LYS A 74 20.70 -11.02 11.00
C LYS A 74 21.85 -10.11 11.43
N HIS A 75 21.58 -8.82 11.65
CA HIS A 75 22.62 -7.83 11.94
C HIS A 75 22.96 -7.74 13.44
N TYR A 76 22.01 -8.02 14.32
CA TYR A 76 22.18 -7.84 15.78
C TYR A 76 22.09 -9.13 16.60
N ASN A 77 21.80 -10.27 15.97
CA ASN A 77 21.44 -11.52 16.65
C ASN A 77 20.32 -11.33 17.68
N LEU A 78 19.37 -10.44 17.39
CA LEU A 78 18.30 -10.07 18.31
C LEU A 78 16.95 -10.53 17.76
N LEU A 79 16.18 -11.26 18.57
CA LEU A 79 14.82 -11.65 18.26
C LEU A 79 13.83 -10.58 18.74
N VAL A 80 13.02 -10.07 17.82
CA VAL A 80 11.92 -9.13 18.07
C VAL A 80 10.61 -9.69 17.51
N GLY A 81 9.49 -9.34 18.14
CA GLY A 81 8.16 -9.75 17.67
C GLY A 81 7.59 -8.76 16.64
N GLU A 82 6.60 -9.22 15.89
CA GLU A 82 5.90 -8.48 14.84
C GLU A 82 5.39 -7.10 15.29
N ARG A 83 4.67 -7.03 16.43
CA ARG A 83 4.20 -5.75 16.98
C ARG A 83 5.32 -4.73 17.22
N ARG A 84 6.54 -5.20 17.53
CA ARG A 84 7.70 -4.33 17.70
C ARG A 84 8.28 -3.92 16.35
N ALA A 85 8.28 -4.81 15.36
CA ALA A 85 8.68 -4.49 14.00
C ALA A 85 7.76 -3.43 13.39
N GLU A 86 6.44 -3.53 13.60
CA GLU A 86 5.48 -2.52 13.16
C GLU A 86 5.72 -1.16 13.83
N GLU A 87 5.98 -1.14 15.14
CA GLU A 87 6.37 0.09 15.86
C GLU A 87 7.64 0.74 15.26
N ILE A 88 8.61 -0.09 14.82
CA ILE A 88 9.83 0.36 14.16
C ILE A 88 9.50 0.88 12.75
N LYS A 89 8.69 0.16 11.96
CA LYS A 89 8.22 0.56 10.63
C LYS A 89 7.58 1.94 10.66
N ILE A 90 6.65 2.17 11.59
CA ILE A 90 5.94 3.45 11.73
C ILE A 90 6.89 4.60 12.10
N LYS A 91 7.88 4.36 12.98
CA LYS A 91 8.78 5.42 13.48
C LYS A 91 9.98 5.70 12.58
N LEU A 92 10.57 4.66 12.01
CA LEU A 92 11.85 4.69 11.29
C LEU A 92 11.73 4.30 9.81
N GLY A 93 10.63 3.68 9.39
CA GLY A 93 10.43 3.28 8.00
C GLY A 93 10.44 4.45 7.02
N SER A 94 11.10 4.24 5.90
CA SER A 94 11.05 5.12 4.73
C SER A 94 11.34 4.28 3.48
N ALA A 95 10.69 4.61 2.37
CA ALA A 95 10.97 4.05 1.05
C ALA A 95 12.02 4.86 0.28
N TYR A 96 12.19 6.14 0.65
CA TYR A 96 13.10 7.07 -0.01
C TYR A 96 13.87 7.90 1.02
N PRO A 97 15.10 8.36 0.72
CA PRO A 97 15.83 9.28 1.60
C PRO A 97 15.05 10.60 1.74
N THR A 98 14.39 10.81 2.88
CA THR A 98 13.49 11.96 3.08
C THR A 98 14.20 13.28 3.43
N GLY A 99 15.53 13.28 3.51
CA GLY A 99 16.30 14.38 4.08
C GLY A 99 15.99 14.61 5.57
N GLY A 100 16.78 15.47 6.22
CA GLY A 100 16.60 15.82 7.63
C GLY A 100 17.54 15.10 8.59
N GLU A 101 17.23 15.21 9.89
CA GLU A 101 18.03 14.61 10.95
C GLU A 101 17.87 13.09 10.96
N ARG A 102 18.98 12.39 11.22
CA ARG A 102 19.00 10.93 11.36
C ARG A 102 18.07 10.51 12.50
N LEU A 103 17.15 9.59 12.22
CA LEU A 103 16.23 9.09 13.24
C LEU A 103 16.77 7.79 13.83
N THR A 104 16.56 7.62 15.13
CA THR A 104 17.01 6.42 15.85
C THR A 104 15.93 5.95 16.83
N MET A 105 15.97 4.67 17.18
CA MET A 105 15.07 4.06 18.16
C MET A 105 15.78 2.99 18.96
N GLU A 106 15.56 2.96 20.27
CA GLU A 106 15.94 1.82 21.10
C GLU A 106 14.98 0.65 20.89
N VAL A 107 15.54 -0.52 20.60
CA VAL A 107 14.80 -1.75 20.35
C VAL A 107 15.22 -2.79 21.38
N LYS A 108 14.23 -3.30 22.12
CA LYS A 108 14.41 -4.37 23.11
C LYS A 108 13.93 -5.69 22.54
N GLY A 109 14.77 -6.72 22.68
CA GLY A 109 14.47 -8.08 22.22
C GLY A 109 15.23 -9.12 23.03
N ARG A 110 15.17 -10.38 22.57
CA ARG A 110 15.93 -11.50 23.16
C ARG A 110 17.20 -11.72 22.35
N ASP A 111 18.36 -11.64 22.98
CA ASP A 111 19.62 -12.01 22.34
C ASP A 111 19.59 -13.51 22.00
N LEU A 112 19.95 -13.86 20.77
CA LEU A 112 19.91 -15.24 20.26
C LEU A 112 21.16 -16.05 20.63
N ILE A 113 22.23 -15.40 21.08
CA ILE A 113 23.46 -16.03 21.55
C ILE A 113 23.30 -16.37 23.02
N ASP A 114 23.03 -15.36 23.85
CA ASP A 114 23.01 -15.50 25.31
C ASP A 114 21.62 -15.84 25.87
N GLY A 115 20.56 -15.67 25.07
CA GLY A 115 19.17 -15.95 25.47
C GLY A 115 18.53 -14.91 26.39
N ILE A 116 19.25 -13.84 26.74
CA ILE A 116 18.81 -12.81 27.70
C ILE A 116 18.26 -11.54 27.01
N PRO A 117 17.48 -10.71 27.70
CA PRO A 117 17.03 -9.43 27.16
C PRO A 117 18.21 -8.50 26.81
N LYS A 118 18.19 -7.94 25.60
CA LYS A 118 19.19 -6.98 25.09
C LYS A 118 18.51 -5.79 24.45
N THR A 119 19.15 -4.63 24.55
CA THR A 119 18.71 -3.38 23.91
C THR A 119 19.75 -2.98 22.87
N ILE A 120 19.29 -2.63 21.68
CA ILE A 120 20.10 -2.07 20.59
C ILE A 120 19.52 -0.71 20.17
N VAL A 121 20.31 0.09 19.47
CA VAL A 121 19.82 1.30 18.78
C VAL A 121 19.86 1.02 17.30
N VAL A 122 18.73 1.22 16.61
CA VAL A 122 18.62 1.10 15.15
C VAL A 122 18.30 2.47 14.54
N THR A 123 18.69 2.66 13.29
CA THR A 123 18.57 3.92 12.57
C THR A 123 17.59 3.83 11.39
N ASP A 124 17.05 4.96 10.92
CA ASP A 124 16.16 4.98 9.75
C ASP A 124 16.81 4.45 8.47
N GLU A 125 18.13 4.62 8.33
CA GLU A 125 18.88 4.12 7.18
C GLU A 125 18.90 2.59 7.12
N GLU A 126 19.11 1.94 8.28
CA GLU A 126 19.07 0.49 8.40
C GLU A 126 17.67 -0.05 8.15
N ILE A 127 16.63 0.63 8.65
CA ILE A 127 15.24 0.23 8.40
C ILE A 127 14.88 0.43 6.93
N ARG A 128 15.34 1.50 6.29
CA ARG A 128 15.17 1.70 4.84
C ARG A 128 15.89 0.61 4.03
N GLU A 129 17.07 0.18 4.45
CA GLU A 129 17.76 -0.97 3.84
C GLU A 129 16.94 -2.25 3.99
N ALA A 130 16.42 -2.53 5.19
CA ALA A 130 15.57 -3.69 5.46
C ALA A 130 14.32 -3.71 4.57
N LEU A 131 13.70 -2.56 4.36
CA LEU A 131 12.46 -2.42 3.59
C LEU A 131 12.67 -2.43 2.06
N ARG A 132 13.91 -2.46 1.58
CA ARG A 132 14.22 -2.30 0.15
C ARG A 132 13.51 -3.33 -0.73
N GLU A 133 13.55 -4.60 -0.35
CA GLU A 133 12.96 -5.69 -1.13
C GLU A 133 11.43 -5.57 -1.27
N PRO A 134 10.64 -5.48 -0.18
CA PRO A 134 9.18 -5.33 -0.32
C PRO A 134 8.79 -4.02 -1.02
N VAL A 135 9.52 -2.93 -0.81
CA VAL A 135 9.24 -1.65 -1.48
C VAL A 135 9.48 -1.73 -2.99
N ILE A 136 10.58 -2.36 -3.44
CA ILE A 136 10.84 -2.55 -4.87
C ILE A 136 9.75 -3.40 -5.51
N ALA A 137 9.28 -4.45 -4.83
CA ALA A 137 8.20 -5.28 -5.38
C ALA A 137 6.88 -4.51 -5.56
N ILE A 138 6.58 -3.54 -4.69
CA ILE A 138 5.45 -2.62 -4.86
C ILE A 138 5.65 -1.76 -6.10
N VAL A 139 6.82 -1.14 -6.25
CA VAL A 139 7.17 -0.32 -7.43
C VAL A 139 7.05 -1.14 -8.73
N ASP A 140 7.58 -2.35 -8.77
CA ASP A 140 7.52 -3.24 -9.93
C ASP A 140 6.08 -3.62 -10.28
N THR A 141 5.22 -3.75 -9.27
CA THR A 141 3.79 -4.02 -9.47
C THR A 141 3.10 -2.84 -10.14
N VAL A 142 3.40 -1.62 -9.71
CA VAL A 142 2.92 -0.38 -10.34
C VAL A 142 3.40 -0.27 -11.79
N ARG A 143 4.70 -0.49 -12.04
CA ARG A 143 5.27 -0.47 -13.40
C ARG A 143 4.64 -1.50 -14.32
N THR A 144 4.47 -2.74 -13.83
CA THR A 144 3.80 -3.79 -14.61
C THR A 144 2.37 -3.37 -15.00
N CYS A 145 1.65 -2.70 -14.10
CA CYS A 145 0.29 -2.25 -14.36
C CYS A 145 0.26 -1.15 -15.45
N LEU A 146 1.17 -0.17 -15.36
CA LEU A 146 1.35 0.85 -16.40
C LEU A 146 1.67 0.24 -17.77
N GLU A 147 2.60 -0.72 -17.83
CA GLU A 147 2.98 -1.40 -19.09
C GLU A 147 1.83 -2.18 -19.74
N ARG A 148 0.87 -2.66 -18.93
CA ARG A 148 -0.30 -3.42 -19.40
C ARG A 148 -1.51 -2.53 -19.66
N THR A 149 -1.43 -1.25 -19.33
CA THR A 149 -2.52 -0.31 -19.54
C THR A 149 -2.66 0.04 -21.02
N PRO A 150 -3.87 0.01 -21.60
CA PRO A 150 -4.09 0.44 -22.97
C PRO A 150 -3.58 1.87 -23.23
N PRO A 151 -2.95 2.16 -24.38
CA PRO A 151 -2.32 3.46 -24.66
C PRO A 151 -3.25 4.66 -24.45
N GLU A 152 -4.53 4.51 -24.80
CA GLU A 152 -5.56 5.55 -24.65
C GLU A 152 -5.79 5.94 -23.19
N LEU A 153 -5.71 5.00 -22.25
CA LEU A 153 -5.87 5.27 -20.82
C LEU A 153 -4.54 5.65 -20.16
N ALA A 154 -3.42 5.14 -20.69
CA ALA A 154 -2.09 5.51 -20.22
C ALA A 154 -1.85 7.02 -20.40
N ALA A 155 -2.32 7.61 -21.50
CA ALA A 155 -2.26 9.05 -21.72
C ALA A 155 -2.99 9.84 -20.62
N ASP A 156 -4.18 9.40 -20.20
CA ASP A 156 -4.92 10.04 -19.11
C ASP A 156 -4.17 9.95 -17.77
N ILE A 157 -3.51 8.82 -17.51
CA ILE A 157 -2.73 8.59 -16.27
C ILE A 157 -1.46 9.47 -16.27
N VAL A 158 -0.87 9.76 -17.43
CA VAL A 158 0.24 10.72 -17.53
C VAL A 158 -0.17 12.10 -17.03
N ASP A 159 -1.37 12.55 -17.40
CA ASP A 159 -1.87 13.87 -17.03
C ASP A 159 -2.40 13.92 -15.58
N LYS A 160 -3.14 12.90 -15.15
CA LYS A 160 -3.80 12.84 -13.84
C LYS A 160 -2.91 12.30 -12.72
N GLY A 161 -1.92 11.48 -13.08
CA GLY A 161 -1.08 10.75 -12.14
C GLY A 161 -1.73 9.52 -11.54
N ILE A 162 -1.11 9.04 -10.46
CA ILE A 162 -1.49 7.86 -9.69
C ILE A 162 -1.95 8.31 -8.30
N VAL A 163 -3.06 7.73 -7.83
CA VAL A 163 -3.48 7.89 -6.44
C VAL A 163 -3.00 6.72 -5.60
N LEU A 164 -2.37 7.01 -4.46
CA LEU A 164 -1.86 6.04 -3.50
C LEU A 164 -2.74 6.03 -2.24
N THR A 165 -3.11 4.85 -1.76
CA THR A 165 -3.98 4.66 -0.60
C THR A 165 -3.63 3.39 0.17
N GLY A 166 -4.35 3.12 1.25
CA GLY A 166 -4.06 2.06 2.20
C GLY A 166 -3.06 2.47 3.28
N GLY A 167 -2.90 1.65 4.31
CA GLY A 167 -1.99 1.96 5.42
C GLY A 167 -0.52 2.05 5.01
N GLY A 168 -0.10 1.25 4.02
CA GLY A 168 1.25 1.29 3.47
C GLY A 168 1.56 2.57 2.67
N ALA A 169 0.54 3.31 2.22
CA ALA A 169 0.73 4.63 1.61
C ALA A 169 1.42 5.63 2.54
N LEU A 170 1.32 5.42 3.85
CA LEU A 170 1.91 6.27 4.89
C LEU A 170 3.41 6.01 5.08
N LEU A 171 3.99 5.02 4.38
CA LEU A 171 5.44 4.81 4.40
C LEU A 171 6.14 6.03 3.79
N ARG A 172 6.96 6.71 4.59
CA ARG A 172 7.59 7.97 4.21
C ARG A 172 8.39 7.85 2.92
N GLY A 173 8.09 8.72 1.96
CA GLY A 173 8.78 8.77 0.68
C GLY A 173 8.39 7.67 -0.32
N LEU A 174 7.35 6.86 -0.04
CA LEU A 174 6.86 5.89 -1.03
C LEU A 174 6.29 6.60 -2.27
N ASP A 175 5.57 7.68 -2.06
CA ASP A 175 5.10 8.60 -3.12
C ASP A 175 6.26 9.18 -3.94
N GLN A 176 7.34 9.58 -3.28
CA GLN A 176 8.53 10.14 -3.93
C GLN A 176 9.27 9.08 -4.75
N LEU A 177 9.45 7.88 -4.20
CA LEU A 177 10.07 6.78 -4.92
C LEU A 177 9.22 6.39 -6.14
N LEU A 178 7.91 6.23 -5.98
CA LEU A 178 7.00 5.93 -7.09
C LEU A 178 7.06 7.02 -8.16
N ARG A 179 7.11 8.30 -7.76
CA ARG A 179 7.25 9.42 -8.70
C ARG A 179 8.56 9.33 -9.48
N GLN A 180 9.67 9.02 -8.81
CA GLN A 180 10.98 8.87 -9.48
C GLN A 180 11.00 7.67 -10.43
N GLU A 181 10.39 6.55 -10.05
CA GLU A 181 10.46 5.30 -10.82
C GLU A 181 9.46 5.23 -11.98
N THR A 182 8.41 6.05 -11.93
CA THR A 182 7.37 6.08 -12.97
C THR A 182 7.37 7.35 -13.80
N ASP A 183 8.07 8.42 -13.37
CA ASP A 183 7.99 9.77 -13.95
C ASP A 183 6.56 10.36 -13.98
N LEU A 184 5.68 9.90 -13.07
CA LEU A 184 4.28 10.32 -12.97
C LEU A 184 3.98 11.09 -11.70
N PRO A 185 3.02 12.03 -11.71
CA PRO A 185 2.50 12.61 -10.48
C PRO A 185 1.94 11.51 -9.57
N ILE A 186 2.32 11.54 -8.29
CA ILE A 186 1.79 10.64 -7.27
C ILE A 186 1.09 11.50 -6.21
N THR A 187 -0.17 11.16 -5.91
CA THR A 187 -0.99 11.81 -4.90
C THR A 187 -1.39 10.78 -3.85
N VAL A 188 -1.07 11.01 -2.58
CA VAL A 188 -1.60 10.19 -1.49
C VAL A 188 -3.02 10.67 -1.19
N ALA A 189 -3.97 9.73 -1.06
CA ALA A 189 -5.34 10.06 -0.69
C ALA A 189 -5.40 10.77 0.67
N ASP A 190 -6.37 11.66 0.87
CA ASP A 190 -6.48 12.48 2.10
C ASP A 190 -6.63 11.63 3.38
N ASP A 191 -7.42 10.55 3.30
CA ASP A 191 -7.58 9.56 4.37
C ASP A 191 -7.32 8.16 3.80
N PRO A 192 -6.03 7.77 3.64
CA PRO A 192 -5.67 6.56 2.92
C PRO A 192 -6.07 5.29 3.68
N LEU A 193 -6.16 5.36 5.02
CA LEU A 193 -6.58 4.24 5.86
C LEU A 193 -8.07 3.92 5.71
N SER A 194 -8.89 4.93 5.43
CA SER A 194 -10.34 4.78 5.37
C SER A 194 -10.89 4.65 3.95
N CYS A 195 -10.07 4.74 2.89
CA CYS A 195 -10.55 4.79 1.52
C CYS A 195 -11.48 3.61 1.17
N VAL A 196 -11.07 2.36 1.45
CA VAL A 196 -11.87 1.18 1.12
C VAL A 196 -13.23 1.19 1.85
N VAL A 197 -13.24 1.48 3.15
CA VAL A 197 -14.50 1.49 3.93
C VAL A 197 -15.40 2.66 3.53
N LEU A 198 -14.83 3.83 3.25
CA LEU A 198 -15.58 5.00 2.78
C LEU A 198 -16.17 4.76 1.39
N GLY A 199 -15.41 4.15 0.48
CA GLY A 199 -15.90 3.80 -0.86
C GLY A 199 -17.01 2.75 -0.82
N THR A 200 -16.85 1.74 0.04
CA THR A 200 -17.88 0.74 0.31
C THR A 200 -19.15 1.39 0.87
N GLY A 201 -19.04 2.33 1.81
CA GLY A 201 -20.18 3.09 2.32
C GLY A 201 -20.87 3.92 1.23
N LYS A 202 -20.09 4.70 0.48
CA LYS A 202 -20.60 5.55 -0.62
C LYS A 202 -21.36 4.75 -1.68
N VAL A 203 -20.94 3.53 -2.00
CA VAL A 203 -21.63 2.73 -3.01
C VAL A 203 -23.01 2.26 -2.55
N LEU A 204 -23.21 2.06 -1.24
CA LEU A 204 -24.51 1.66 -0.67
C LEU A 204 -25.55 2.76 -0.78
N ASP A 205 -25.13 4.03 -0.77
CA ASP A 205 -26.00 5.19 -1.02
C ASP A 205 -26.38 5.34 -2.52
N HIS A 206 -25.73 4.58 -3.41
CA HIS A 206 -25.89 4.65 -4.86
C HIS A 206 -26.11 3.27 -5.49
N LEU A 207 -27.31 2.71 -5.30
CA LEU A 207 -27.63 1.34 -5.75
C LEU A 207 -27.41 1.08 -7.25
N ASP A 208 -27.56 2.10 -8.10
CA ASP A 208 -27.28 1.94 -9.54
C ASP A 208 -25.78 1.85 -9.85
N LEU A 209 -24.93 2.52 -9.07
CA LEU A 209 -23.49 2.34 -9.13
C LEU A 209 -23.11 0.97 -8.57
N LEU A 210 -23.69 0.57 -7.43
CA LEU A 210 -23.45 -0.74 -6.82
C LEU A 210 -23.72 -1.88 -7.81
N LYS A 211 -24.83 -1.83 -8.56
CA LYS A 211 -25.14 -2.84 -9.59
C LYS A 211 -24.07 -2.93 -10.69
N LYS A 212 -23.36 -1.83 -10.99
CA LYS A 212 -22.31 -1.81 -12.02
C LYS A 212 -20.98 -2.35 -11.51
N VAL A 213 -20.64 -2.04 -10.26
CA VAL A 213 -19.32 -2.36 -9.68
C VAL A 213 -19.32 -3.65 -8.85
N ALA A 214 -20.49 -4.19 -8.52
CA ALA A 214 -20.60 -5.44 -7.80
C ALA A 214 -20.14 -6.61 -8.67
N LEU A 215 -19.35 -7.50 -8.06
CA LEU A 215 -18.96 -8.76 -8.66
C LEU A 215 -20.18 -9.68 -8.79
N PRO A 216 -20.21 -10.56 -9.82
CA PRO A 216 -21.22 -11.60 -9.91
C PRO A 216 -21.23 -12.46 -8.65
N ALA A 217 -22.42 -12.76 -8.14
CA ALA A 217 -22.63 -13.65 -7.01
C ALA A 217 -22.42 -15.13 -7.37
#